data_AF-A0A011QII2-F1
#
_entry.id   AF-A0A011QII2-F1
#
_cell.length_a   1.000
_cell.length_b   1.000
_cell.length_c   1.000
_cell.angle_alpha   90.00
_cell.angle_beta   90.00
_cell.angle_gamma   90.00
#
_symmetry.space_group_name_H-M   'P 1'
#
loop_
_entity.id
_entity.type
_entity.pdbx_description
1 polymer ?
#
loop_
_entity_poly.entity_id
_entity_poly.type
_entity_poly.pdbx_seq_one_letter_code
_entity_poly.pdbx_strand_id
1 'polypeptide(L)' 'MFARIEVNGDHAHPLYQYLKQAAPGLLGSEAIKWNFTKFLVDRAGCSATRRQPPRTASRVTSRSCCEPLRPAGS' A
#
# COMPACT_ATOMS: atom_id res chain seq x y z
N MET A 1 24.46 4.79 4.62
CA MET A 1 23.92 3.43 4.90
C MET A 1 22.42 3.56 5.10
N PHE A 2 21.58 2.67 4.56
CA PHE A 2 20.14 2.65 4.85
C PHE A 2 19.84 1.70 6.00
N ALA A 3 18.88 2.04 6.86
CA ALA A 3 18.47 1.22 8.00
C ALA A 3 17.27 0.33 7.65
N ARG A 4 17.15 -0.82 8.32
CA ARG A 4 15.94 -1.65 8.27
C ARG A 4 14.80 -0.88 8.93
N ILE A 5 13.63 -0.88 8.30
CA ILE A 5 12.41 -0.26 8.80
C ILE A 5 11.32 -1.30 9.01
N GLU A 6 10.34 -0.99 9.86
CA GLU A 6 9.15 -1.81 10.07
C GLU A 6 8.03 -1.41 9.11
N VAL A 7 7.27 -2.41 8.64
CA VAL A 7 6.19 -2.23 7.65
C VAL A 7 4.79 -2.46 8.24
N ASN A 8 4.72 -3.10 9.41
CA ASN A 8 3.51 -3.40 10.17
C ASN A 8 3.74 -2.99 11.64
N GLY A 9 2.65 -2.94 12.42
CA GLY A 9 2.70 -2.54 13.83
C GLY A 9 2.75 -1.02 14.04
N ASP A 10 2.87 -0.62 15.30
CA ASP A 10 2.77 0.77 15.74
C ASP A 10 3.97 1.63 15.30
N HIS A 11 5.13 0.99 15.09
CA HIS A 11 6.34 1.64 14.59
C HIS A 11 6.51 1.52 13.07
N ALA A 12 5.44 1.14 12.35
CA ALA A 12 5.48 1.06 10.89
C ALA A 12 5.86 2.42 10.29
N HIS A 13 6.80 2.41 9.34
CA HIS A 13 7.25 3.62 8.68
C HIS A 13 6.07 4.35 8.00
N PRO A 14 5.97 5.70 8.07
CA PRO A 14 4.83 6.46 7.56
C PRO A 14 4.48 6.16 6.10
N LEU A 15 5.49 5.94 5.25
CA LEU A 15 5.29 5.50 3.87
C LEU A 15 4.46 4.21 3.76
N TYR A 16 4.74 3.22 4.60
CA TYR A 16 4.01 1.96 4.59
C TYR A 16 2.62 2.10 5.21
N GLN A 17 2.40 3.01 6.17
CA GLN A 17 1.06 3.34 6.66
C GLN A 17 0.21 3.89 5.50
N TYR A 18 0.72 4.89 4.78
CA TYR A 18 0.04 5.47 3.61
C TYR A 18 -0.27 4.42 2.53
N LEU A 19 0.74 3.63 2.13
CA LEU A 19 0.56 2.63 1.07
C LEU A 19 -0.45 1.55 1.46
N LYS A 20 -0.52 1.19 2.75
CA LYS A 20 -1.48 0.17 3.21
C LYS A 20 -2.91 0.67 3.16
N GLN A 21 -3.14 1.95 3.51
CA GLN A 21 -4.45 2.60 3.46
C GLN A 21 -4.87 2.90 2.01
N ALA A 22 -3.96 3.40 1.18
CA ALA A 22 -4.23 3.73 -0.22
C ALA A 22 -4.48 2.49 -1.10
N ALA A 23 -3.88 1.35 -0.75
CA ALA A 23 -4.04 0.09 -1.46
C ALA A 23 -4.22 -1.07 -0.46
N PRO A 24 -5.43 -1.23 0.10
CA PRO A 24 -5.71 -2.31 1.04
C PRO A 24 -5.59 -3.68 0.36
N GLY A 25 -5.27 -4.69 1.16
CA GLY A 25 -5.22 -6.08 0.74
C GLY A 25 -6.61 -6.70 0.60
N LEU A 26 -6.65 -8.04 0.50
CA LEU A 26 -7.92 -8.78 0.48
C LEU A 26 -8.75 -8.45 1.72
N LEU A 27 -10.07 -8.32 1.53
CA LEU A 27 -11.05 -8.05 2.60
C LEU A 27 -10.75 -6.76 3.38
N GLY A 28 -10.15 -5.76 2.75
CA GLY A 28 -9.82 -4.49 3.42
C GLY A 28 -8.64 -4.58 4.39
N SER A 29 -7.90 -5.70 4.40
CA SER A 29 -6.78 -5.86 5.34
C SER A 29 -5.60 -4.94 4.98
N GLU A 30 -5.17 -4.14 5.94
CA GLU A 30 -4.02 -3.26 5.74
C GLU A 30 -2.69 -4.00 5.89
N ALA A 31 -2.62 -4.98 6.79
CA ALA A 31 -1.39 -5.70 7.13
C ALA A 31 -0.70 -6.35 5.92
N ILE A 32 0.62 -6.20 5.85
CA ILE A 32 1.48 -6.86 4.85
C ILE A 32 1.84 -8.24 5.37
N LYS A 33 1.09 -9.26 4.94
CA LYS A 33 1.21 -10.65 5.41
C LYS A 33 2.41 -11.42 4.87
N TRP A 34 2.91 -11.05 3.69
CA TRP A 34 3.94 -11.81 2.97
C TRP A 34 5.10 -10.92 2.53
N ASN A 35 6.30 -11.49 2.61
CA ASN A 35 7.51 -10.90 2.02
C ASN A 35 7.31 -10.70 0.51
N PHE A 36 7.93 -9.66 -0.05
CA PHE A 36 7.80 -9.27 -1.46
C PHE A 36 6.41 -8.77 -1.90
N THR A 37 5.62 -8.23 -0.97
CA THR A 37 4.45 -7.42 -1.34
C THR A 37 4.93 -6.15 -2.06
N LYS A 38 4.39 -5.89 -3.25
CA LYS A 38 4.77 -4.75 -4.09
C LYS A 38 3.64 -3.74 -4.15
N PHE A 39 4.00 -2.46 -4.13
CA PHE A 39 3.08 -1.36 -4.38
C PHE A 39 3.51 -0.68 -5.68
N LEU A 40 2.57 -0.54 -6.61
CA LEU A 40 2.77 0.19 -7.84
C LEU A 40 2.11 1.54 -7.68
N VAL A 41 2.92 2.60 -7.70
CA VAL A 41 2.48 3.98 -7.55
C VAL A 41 2.62 4.69 -8.89
N ASP A 42 1.64 5.51 -9.28
CA ASP A 42 1.76 6.32 -10.49
C ASP A 42 2.80 7.44 -10.33
N ARG A 43 3.14 8.10 -11.44
CA ARG A 43 4.13 9.18 -11.46
C ARG A 43 3.70 10.40 -10.63
N ALA A 44 2.39 10.63 -10.48
CA ALA A 44 1.86 11.75 -9.71
C ALA A 44 1.80 11.45 -8.20
N GLY A 45 1.97 10.19 -7.79
CA GLY A 45 1.80 9.74 -6.40
C GLY A 45 0.33 9.53 -6.00
N CYS A 46 -0.61 9.62 -6.95
CA CYS A 46 -2.06 9.72 -6.67
C CYS A 46 -2.76 8.36 -6.58
N SER A 47 -2.24 7.33 -7.25
CA SER A 47 -2.81 5.99 -7.21
C SER A 47 -1.76 4.97 -6.81
N ALA A 48 -2.16 4.04 -5.94
CA ALA A 48 -1.36 2.90 -5.52
C ALA A 48 -2.14 1.60 -5.75
N THR A 49 -1.47 0.56 -6.24
CA THR A 49 -2.04 -0.79 -6.37
C THR A 49 -1.13 -1.81 -5.69
N ARG A 50 -1.69 -2.63 -4.80
CA ARG A 50 -0.95 -3.69 -4.10
C ARG A 50 -0.94 -5.00 -4.90
N ARG A 51 0.22 -5.66 -4.97
CA ARG A 51 0.37 -7.04 -5.48
C ARG A 51 1.04 -7.94 -4.46
N GLN A 52 0.46 -9.12 -4.29
CA GLN A 52 0.94 -10.20 -3.44
C GLN A 52 1.28 -11.42 -4.31
N PRO A 53 2.37 -12.14 -4.03
CA PRO A 53 2.66 -13.42 -4.68
C PRO A 53 1.64 -14.51 -4.28
N PRO A 54 1.41 -15.56 -5.10
CA PRO A 54 1.92 -15.77 -6.45
C PRO A 54 0.92 -15.23 -7.50
N ARG A 55 1.03 -13.94 -7.86
CA ARG A 55 0.27 -13.37 -9.00
C ARG A 55 1.21 -13.12 -10.17
N THR A 56 0.93 -13.76 -11.31
CA THR A 56 1.57 -13.43 -12.58
C THR A 56 1.32 -11.96 -12.92
N ALA A 57 2.31 -11.28 -13.49
CA ALA A 57 2.25 -9.86 -13.80
C ALA A 57 1.25 -9.56 -14.94
N SER A 58 -0.05 -9.54 -14.65
CA SER A 58 -1.07 -9.00 -15.55
C SER A 58 -0.98 -7.48 -15.67
N ARG A 59 -1.46 -6.90 -16.77
CA ARG A 59 -1.54 -5.43 -16.96
C ARG A 59 -2.30 -4.78 -15.80
N VAL A 60 -1.73 -3.75 -15.19
CA VAL A 60 -2.37 -2.99 -14.10
C VAL A 60 -3.23 -1.91 -14.74
N THR A 61 -4.54 -1.94 -14.52
CA THR A 61 -5.40 -0.76 -14.63
C THR A 61 -5.38 -0.06 -13.29
N SER A 62 -4.77 1.13 -13.21
CA SER A 62 -4.82 1.95 -12.00
C SER A 62 -6.29 2.34 -11.77
N ARG A 63 -6.82 2.01 -10.59
CA ARG A 63 -8.03 2.69 -10.12
C ARG A 63 -7.55 4.00 -9.51
N SER A 64 -8.00 5.12 -10.05
CA SER A 64 -7.71 6.43 -9.47
C SER A 64 -8.35 6.47 -8.08
N CYS A 65 -7.52 6.39 -7.04
CA CYS A 65 -7.92 6.61 -5.65
C CYS A 65 -7.47 8.02 -5.26
N CYS A 66 -7.66 8.99 -6.15
CA CYS A 66 -7.40 10.39 -5.85
C CYS A 66 -8.58 10.92 -5.03
N GLU A 67 -8.67 10.47 -3.78
CA GLU A 67 -9.48 11.11 -2.76
C GLU A 67 -8.65 11.09 -1.47
N PRO A 68 -8.32 12.25 -0.89
CA PRO A 68 -7.60 12.28 0.38
C PRO A 68 -8.47 11.56 1.41
N LEU A 69 -7.90 10.54 2.04
CA LEU A 69 -8.52 9.84 3.16
C LEU A 69 -8.96 10.89 4.18
N ARG A 70 -10.27 11.16 4.22
CA ARG A 70 -10.87 12.00 5.25
C ARG A 70 -10.52 11.38 6.61
N PRO A 71 -10.08 12.16 7.61
CA PRO A 71 -9.85 11.62 8.94
C PRO A 71 -11.17 11.01 9.43
N ALA A 72 -11.11 9.76 9.86
CA ALA A 72 -12.23 9.11 10.50
C ALA A 72 -12.50 9.80 11.84
N GLY A 73 -13.64 10.48 11.95
CA GLY A 73 -14.24 10.90 13.22
C GLY A 73 -13.76 12.24 13.79
N SER A 74 -14.74 13.12 14.06
CA SER A 74 -14.70 14.10 15.14
C SER A 74 -15.02 13.43 16.47
#